data_AF-A0A7X1H2B6-F1
#
_entry.id   AF-A0A7X1H2B6-F1
#
_cell.length_a   1.000
_cell.length_b   1.000
_cell.length_c   1.000
_cell.angle_alpha   90.00
_cell.angle_beta   90.00
_cell.angle_gamma   90.00
#
_symmetry.space_group_name_H-M   'P 1'
#
loop_
_entity.id
_entity.type
_entity.pdbx_description
1 polymer ?
#
loop_
_entity_poly.entity_id
_entity_poly.type
_entity_poly.pdbx_seq_one_letter_code
_entity_poly.pdbx_strand_id
1 'polypeptide(L)'
;MGYSQQRYKILKQKYAAQGNLAYYIELFGNFLAEREGYKELDGMEAIYFYLVHKFHWMPKDVRSMSFDDLRFVLSEEMVNWTAPPESRIE
;
A
#
# COMPACT_ATOMS: atom_id res chain seq x y z
N MET A 1 -30.33 -10.43 -18.54
CA MET A 1 -30.10 -9.32 -17.61
C MET A 1 -28.78 -8.65 -17.98
N GLY A 2 -28.83 -7.44 -18.55
CA GLY A 2 -27.63 -6.67 -18.90
C GLY A 2 -27.16 -5.82 -17.72
N TYR A 3 -25.87 -5.54 -17.66
CA TYR A 3 -25.30 -4.59 -16.70
C TYR A 3 -25.77 -3.16 -17.04
N SER A 4 -26.13 -2.36 -16.03
CA SER A 4 -26.53 -0.95 -16.21
C SER A 4 -25.31 -0.02 -16.22
N GLN A 5 -25.43 1.13 -16.89
CA GLN A 5 -24.38 2.18 -16.87
C GLN A 5 -23.98 2.56 -15.44
N GLN A 6 -24.94 2.62 -14.51
CA GLN A 6 -24.69 2.89 -13.11
C GLN A 6 -23.77 1.84 -12.45
N ARG A 7 -23.96 0.56 -12.77
CA ARG A 7 -23.13 -0.52 -12.24
C ARG A 7 -21.69 -0.44 -12.76
N TYR A 8 -21.50 -0.09 -14.03
CA TYR A 8 -20.17 0.15 -14.59
C TYR A 8 -19.46 1.33 -13.92
N LYS A 9 -20.18 2.43 -13.65
CA LYS A 9 -19.63 3.60 -12.95
C LYS A 9 -19.15 3.24 -11.55
N ILE A 10 -19.95 2.52 -10.77
CA ILE A 10 -19.60 2.07 -9.42
C ILE A 10 -18.37 1.15 -9.46
N LEU A 11 -18.33 0.19 -10.39
CA LEU A 11 -17.17 -0.69 -10.55
C LEU A 11 -15.90 0.11 -10.86
N LYS A 12 -15.97 1.05 -11.81
CA LYS A 12 -14.83 1.91 -12.16
C LYS A 12 -14.32 2.71 -10.96
N GLN A 13 -15.23 3.30 -10.17
CA GLN A 13 -14.88 4.06 -8.97
C GLN A 13 -14.22 3.16 -7.91
N LYS A 14 -14.76 1.96 -7.68
CA LYS A 14 -14.20 0.99 -6.73
C LYS A 14 -12.75 0.64 -7.08
N TYR A 15 -12.49 0.28 -8.34
CA TYR A 15 -11.13 -0.11 -8.76
C TYR A 15 -10.17 1.08 -8.82
N ALA A 16 -10.65 2.28 -9.13
CA ALA A 16 -9.83 3.50 -9.03
C ALA A 16 -9.39 3.77 -7.58
N ALA A 17 -10.31 3.64 -6.61
CA ALA A 17 -9.97 3.80 -5.20
C ALA A 17 -8.96 2.74 -4.71
N GLN A 18 -9.12 1.49 -5.13
CA GLN A 18 -8.15 0.42 -4.84
C GLN A 18 -6.78 0.69 -5.46
N GLY A 19 -6.74 1.17 -6.72
CA GLY A 19 -5.49 1.54 -7.39
C GLY A 19 -4.75 2.66 -6.67
N ASN A 20 -5.48 3.71 -6.24
CA ASN A 20 -4.91 4.79 -5.46
C ASN A 20 -4.35 4.29 -4.13
N LEU A 21 -5.06 3.38 -3.45
CA LEU A 21 -4.56 2.80 -2.20
C LEU A 21 -3.23 2.04 -2.43
N ALA A 22 -3.18 1.18 -3.44
CA ALA A 22 -1.97 0.43 -3.77
C ALA A 22 -0.79 1.35 -4.08
N TYR A 23 -1.04 2.42 -4.86
CA TYR A 23 -0.02 3.42 -5.18
C TYR A 23 0.54 4.13 -3.94
N TYR A 24 -0.32 4.56 -3.01
CA TYR A 24 0.14 5.20 -1.77
C TYR A 24 0.89 4.24 -0.84
N ILE A 25 0.53 2.96 -0.83
CA ILE A 25 1.27 1.94 -0.08
C ILE A 25 2.67 1.76 -0.69
N GLU A 26 2.80 1.70 -2.01
CA GLU A 26 4.10 1.63 -2.69
C GLU A 26 5.01 2.81 -2.31
N LEU A 27 4.47 4.04 -2.38
CA LEU A 27 5.20 5.25 -1.98
C LEU A 27 5.62 5.21 -0.51
N PHE A 28 4.76 4.69 0.37
CA PHE A 28 5.10 4.53 1.77
C PHE A 28 6.25 3.54 1.95
N GLY A 29 6.28 2.47 1.16
CA GLY A 29 7.38 1.52 1.11
C GLY A 29 8.71 2.15 0.72
N ASN A 30 8.72 3.05 -0.26
CA ASN A 30 9.92 3.82 -0.62
C ASN A 30 10.40 4.69 0.55
N PHE A 31 9.48 5.42 1.20
CA PHE A 31 9.81 6.19 2.40
C PHE A 31 10.35 5.30 3.52
N LEU A 32 9.76 4.13 3.72
CA LEU A 32 10.18 3.17 4.74
C LEU A 32 11.60 2.65 4.49
N ALA A 33 11.91 2.33 3.22
CA ALA A 33 13.25 1.93 2.81
C ALA A 33 14.31 3.01 3.15
N GLU A 34 14.02 4.27 2.85
CA GLU A 34 14.90 5.39 3.19
C GLU A 34 15.05 5.55 4.71
N ARG A 35 13.93 5.48 5.45
CA ARG A 35 13.90 5.61 6.91
C ARG A 35 14.73 4.53 7.62
N GLU A 36 14.61 3.29 7.16
CA GLU A 36 15.27 2.11 7.75
C GLU A 36 16.67 1.87 7.16
N GLY A 37 17.07 2.63 6.13
CA GLY A 37 18.39 2.53 5.51
C GLY A 37 18.59 1.27 4.66
N TYR A 38 17.53 0.77 4.02
CA TYR A 38 17.60 -0.38 3.13
C TYR A 38 18.36 -0.02 1.84
N LYS A 39 19.21 -0.94 1.38
CA LYS A 39 20.07 -0.72 0.20
C LYS A 39 19.52 -1.28 -1.10
N GLU A 40 18.72 -2.33 -1.00
CA GLU A 40 18.23 -3.11 -2.16
C GLU A 40 16.71 -3.23 -2.19
N LEU A 41 16.01 -2.76 -1.15
CA LEU A 41 14.58 -2.93 -0.99
C LEU A 41 13.90 -1.57 -1.04
N ASP A 42 12.86 -1.47 -1.83
CA ASP A 42 11.97 -0.32 -1.94
C ASP A 42 10.51 -0.82 -2.09
N GLY A 43 9.55 0.11 -2.18
CA GLY A 43 8.15 -0.19 -2.44
C GLY A 43 7.55 -1.27 -1.54
N MET A 44 6.77 -2.17 -2.14
CA MET A 44 6.19 -3.31 -1.44
C MET A 44 7.23 -4.21 -0.76
N GLU A 45 8.41 -4.41 -1.34
CA GLU A 45 9.43 -5.30 -0.76
C GLU A 45 9.98 -4.74 0.55
N ALA A 46 10.17 -3.43 0.64
CA ALA A 46 10.52 -2.75 1.89
C ALA A 46 9.43 -2.91 2.95
N ILE A 47 8.15 -2.81 2.57
CA ILE A 47 7.03 -3.07 3.49
C ILE A 47 7.07 -4.50 4.01
N TYR A 48 7.17 -5.49 3.12
CA TYR A 48 7.15 -6.89 3.53
C TYR A 48 8.32 -7.22 4.44
N PHE A 49 9.52 -6.75 4.11
CA PHE A 49 10.70 -6.92 4.93
C PHE A 49 10.53 -6.27 6.30
N TYR A 50 10.07 -5.02 6.35
CA TYR A 50 9.82 -4.31 7.60
C TYR A 50 8.84 -5.08 8.51
N LEU A 51 7.71 -5.54 7.96
CA LEU A 51 6.70 -6.25 8.74
C LEU A 51 7.21 -7.60 9.27
N VAL A 52 7.97 -8.34 8.47
CA VAL A 52 8.62 -9.59 8.91
C VAL A 52 9.60 -9.31 10.04
N HIS A 53 10.41 -8.25 9.93
CA HIS A 53 11.41 -7.93 10.95
C HIS A 53 10.81 -7.35 12.23
N LYS A 54 9.75 -6.54 12.12
CA LYS A 54 9.09 -5.89 13.27
C LYS A 54 8.19 -6.85 14.06
N PHE A 55 7.39 -7.66 13.37
CA PHE A 55 6.38 -8.50 14.01
C PHE A 55 6.76 -9.99 14.04
N HIS A 56 7.87 -10.37 13.41
CA HIS A 56 8.33 -11.76 13.31
C HIS A 56 7.31 -12.71 12.68
N TRP A 57 6.45 -12.20 11.81
CA TRP A 57 5.50 -13.00 11.04
C TRP A 57 6.19 -13.69 9.87
N MET A 58 5.62 -14.81 9.40
CA MET A 58 6.19 -15.53 8.26
C MET A 58 6.06 -14.69 6.99
N PRO A 59 7.09 -14.65 6.12
CA PRO A 59 7.03 -13.91 4.86
C PRO A 59 5.84 -14.29 3.98
N LYS A 60 5.42 -15.56 4.01
CA LYS A 60 4.24 -16.05 3.29
C LYS A 60 2.96 -15.34 3.75
N ASP A 61 2.79 -15.18 5.05
CA ASP A 61 1.58 -14.58 5.62
C ASP A 61 1.54 -13.09 5.30
N VAL A 62 2.67 -12.39 5.50
CA VAL A 62 2.82 -10.96 5.17
C VAL A 62 2.56 -10.69 3.68
N ARG A 63 3.14 -11.50 2.78
CA ARG A 63 2.94 -11.37 1.33
C ARG A 63 1.52 -11.74 0.86
N SER A 64 0.75 -12.43 1.69
CA SER A 64 -0.65 -12.78 1.40
C SER A 64 -1.66 -11.72 1.85
N MET A 65 -1.21 -10.71 2.61
CA MET A 65 -2.09 -9.65 3.11
C MET A 65 -2.66 -8.82 1.97
N SER A 66 -3.94 -8.45 2.12
CA SER A 66 -4.57 -7.49 1.21
C SER A 66 -4.01 -6.09 1.44
N PHE A 67 -4.20 -5.16 0.49
CA PHE A 67 -3.83 -3.76 0.69
C PHE A 67 -4.54 -3.11 1.88
N ASP A 68 -5.79 -3.52 2.17
CA ASP A 68 -6.53 -3.02 3.33
C ASP A 68 -5.89 -3.51 4.64
N ASP A 69 -5.48 -4.78 4.71
CA ASP A 69 -4.79 -5.34 5.88
C ASP A 69 -3.42 -4.70 6.08
N LEU A 70 -2.65 -4.50 4.99
CA LEU A 70 -1.36 -3.80 5.05
C LEU A 70 -1.53 -2.37 5.55
N ARG A 71 -2.54 -1.64 5.05
CA ARG A 71 -2.85 -0.29 5.53
C ARG A 71 -3.22 -0.29 7.01
N PHE A 72 -3.97 -1.29 7.47
CA PHE A 72 -4.33 -1.42 8.87
C PHE A 72 -3.10 -1.66 9.74
N VAL A 73 -2.25 -2.62 9.39
CA VAL A 73 -1.03 -2.95 10.17
C VAL A 73 -0.05 -1.79 10.20
N LEU A 74 0.03 -1.01 9.11
CA LEU A 74 0.92 0.14 8.99
C LEU A 74 0.29 1.44 9.51
N SER A 75 -0.94 1.43 10.05
CA SER A 75 -1.68 2.66 10.36
C SER A 75 -0.90 3.61 11.25
N GLU A 76 -0.27 3.10 12.30
CA GLU A 76 0.52 3.87 13.26
C GLU A 76 1.80 4.44 12.64
N GLU A 77 2.43 3.70 11.73
CA GLU A 77 3.63 4.15 11.02
C GLU A 77 3.30 5.26 10.01
N MET A 78 2.08 5.26 9.48
CA MET A 78 1.62 6.22 8.48
C MET A 78 1.07 7.52 9.09
N VAL A 79 0.83 7.63 10.41
CA VAL A 79 0.19 8.80 11.04
C VAL A 79 0.91 10.11 10.70
N ASN A 80 2.25 10.10 10.70
CA ASN A 80 3.07 11.28 10.44
C ASN A 80 3.65 11.29 9.02
N TRP A 81 3.23 10.35 8.18
CA TRP A 81 3.70 10.28 6.81
C TRP A 81 2.72 10.97 5.87
N THR A 82 3.26 11.79 4.98
CA THR A 82 2.50 12.40 3.88
C THR A 82 3.21 12.09 2.58
N ALA A 83 2.46 11.64 1.58
CA ALA A 83 3.01 11.39 0.25
C ALA A 83 3.67 12.67 -0.32
N PRO A 84 4.83 12.54 -0.99
CA PRO A 84 5.54 13.68 -1.59
C PRO A 84 4.62 14.51 -2.50
N PRO A 85 4.68 15.85 -2.49
CA PRO A 85 3.78 16.69 -3.29
C PRO A 85 3.73 16.31 -4.78
N GLU A 86 4.88 16.00 -5.37
CA GLU A 86 5.05 15.60 -6.77
C GLU A 86 4.38 14.27 -7.11
N SER A 87 4.13 13.42 -6.11
CA SER A 87 3.50 12.11 -6.30
C SER A 87 1.97 12.18 -6.37
N ARG A 88 1.38 13.34 -6.05
CA ARG A 88 -0.08 13.57 -6.01
C ARG A 88 -0.57 13.94 -7.40
N ILE A 89 -0.63 12.95 -8.28
CA ILE A 89 -1.14 13.10 -9.64
C ILE A 89 -2.64 12.78 -9.62
N GLU A 90 -3.48 13.72 -10.05
CA GLU A 90 -4.94 13.58 -10.15
C GLU A 90 -5.40 12.84 -11.41
#